data_AF-A0A916YWI2-F1
#
_entry.id   AF-A0A916YWI2-F1
#
_cell.length_a   1.000
_cell.length_b   1.000
_cell.length_c   1.000
_cell.angle_alpha   90.00
_cell.angle_beta   90.00
_cell.angle_gamma   90.00
#
_symmetry.space_group_name_H-M   'P 1'
#
loop_
_entity.id
_entity.type
_entity.pdbx_description
1 polymer ?
#
loop_
_entity_poly.entity_id
_entity_poly.type
_entity_poly.pdbx_seq_one_letter_code
_entity_poly.pdbx_strand_id
1 'polypeptide(L)'
;MRIVCGAFIALYVAAFALLIIGTFGLFGQEQDPLSGVFLLPLGLPWNWLADKAGLGGPIPAIVAPAINLAILLFACRCCRRRRARKLALAAD
;
A
#
# COMPACT_ATOMS: atom_id res chain seq x y z
N MET A 1 7.33 10.50 -9.77
CA MET A 1 6.87 9.10 -9.61
C MET A 1 7.72 8.27 -8.65
N ARG A 2 9.07 8.22 -8.76
CA ARG A 2 9.89 7.34 -7.90
C ARG A 2 9.73 7.64 -6.40
N ILE A 3 9.68 8.92 -6.03
CA ILE A 3 9.47 9.37 -4.64
C ILE A 3 8.10 8.92 -4.12
N VAL A 4 7.02 9.12 -4.89
CA VAL A 4 5.66 8.69 -4.49
C VAL A 4 5.57 7.18 -4.32
N CYS A 5 6.05 6.41 -5.32
CA CYS A 5 6.11 4.95 -5.27
C CYS A 5 6.94 4.49 -4.04
N GLY A 6 8.07 5.13 -3.74
CA GLY A 6 8.90 4.82 -2.57
C GLY A 6 8.27 5.20 -1.23
N ALA A 7 7.66 6.38 -1.13
CA ALA A 7 6.98 6.86 0.07
C ALA A 7 5.79 5.97 0.43
N PHE A 8 5.01 5.54 -0.56
CA PHE A 8 3.90 4.62 -0.34
C PHE A 8 4.38 3.25 0.17
N ILE A 9 5.46 2.70 -0.40
CA ILE A 9 6.06 1.46 0.07
C ILE A 9 6.54 1.61 1.52
N ALA A 10 7.23 2.70 1.83
CA ALA A 10 7.73 2.95 3.18
C ALA A 10 6.59 3.05 4.20
N LEU A 11 5.52 3.78 3.88
CA LEU A 11 4.33 3.89 4.72
C LEU A 11 3.64 2.55 4.91
N TYR A 12 3.50 1.76 3.85
CA TYR A 12 2.86 0.45 3.95
C TYR A 12 3.67 -0.53 4.79
N VAL A 13 4.99 -0.60 4.58
CA VAL A 13 5.90 -1.43 5.39
C VAL A 13 5.88 -1.00 6.85
N ALA A 14 5.92 0.31 7.13
CA ALA A 14 5.84 0.83 8.49
C ALA A 14 4.52 0.47 9.16
N ALA A 15 3.38 0.67 8.49
CA ALA A 15 2.07 0.31 9.01
C ALA A 15 1.94 -1.20 9.28
N PHE A 16 2.49 -2.04 8.40
CA PHE A 16 2.49 -3.48 8.58
C PHE A 16 3.41 -3.92 9.75
N ALA A 17 4.57 -3.27 9.91
CA ALA A 17 5.43 -3.50 11.06
C ALA A 17 4.75 -3.10 12.37
N LEU A 18 4.07 -1.95 12.41
CA LEU A 18 3.29 -1.50 13.57
C LEU A 18 2.17 -2.49 13.92
N LEU A 19 1.45 -3.02 12.91
CA LEU A 19 0.46 -4.07 13.12
C LEU A 19 1.08 -5.30 13.81
N ILE A 20 2.23 -5.79 13.32
CA ILE A 20 2.90 -6.96 13.91
C ILE A 20 3.35 -6.66 15.34
N ILE A 21 3.99 -5.50 15.56
CA ILE A 21 4.49 -5.11 16.88
C ILE A 21 3.34 -5.00 17.88
N GLY A 22 2.26 -4.29 17.52
CA GLY A 22 1.08 -4.12 18.37
C GLY A 22 0.32 -5.42 18.60
N THR A 23 0.15 -6.26 17.57
CA THR A 23 -0.60 -7.53 17.69
C THR A 23 0.12 -8.54 18.58
N PHE A 24 1.45 -8.65 18.46
CA PHE A 24 2.22 -9.64 19.21
C PHE A 24 2.87 -9.11 20.49
N GLY A 25 2.72 -7.80 20.79
CA GLY A 25 3.37 -7.18 21.95
C GLY A 25 4.91 -7.23 21.87
N LEU A 26 5.45 -7.09 20.66
CA LEU A 26 6.91 -7.13 20.48
C LEU A 26 7.57 -5.97 21.23
N PHE A 27 8.81 -6.17 21.67
CA PHE A 27 9.59 -5.20 22.45
C PHE A 27 9.02 -4.90 23.86
N GLY A 28 8.20 -5.80 24.42
CA GLY A 28 7.61 -5.62 25.75
C GLY A 28 6.47 -4.60 25.79
N GLN A 29 5.94 -4.23 24.61
CA GLN A 29 4.75 -3.39 24.49
C GLN A 29 3.49 -4.18 24.86
N GLU A 30 2.50 -3.53 25.46
CA GLU A 30 1.17 -4.12 25.60
C GLU A 30 0.55 -4.38 24.22
N GLN A 31 -0.21 -5.47 24.11
CA GLN A 31 -0.90 -5.83 22.88
C GLN A 31 -1.92 -4.75 22.52
N ASP A 32 -1.74 -4.13 21.35
CA ASP A 32 -2.60 -3.07 20.84
C ASP A 32 -3.39 -3.56 19.62
N PRO A 33 -4.68 -3.90 19.81
CA PRO A 33 -5.56 -4.32 18.71
C PRO A 33 -5.87 -3.20 17.71
N LEU A 34 -5.65 -1.93 18.05
CA LEU A 34 -5.87 -0.78 17.15
C LEU A 34 -4.66 -0.47 16.25
N SER A 35 -3.55 -1.17 16.41
CA SER A 35 -2.38 -1.04 15.54
C SER A 35 -2.69 -1.25 14.04
N GLY A 36 -3.76 -1.99 13.71
CA GLY A 36 -4.23 -2.16 12.32
C GLY A 36 -4.84 -0.90 11.68
N VAL A 37 -5.17 0.14 12.45
CA VAL A 37 -5.78 1.38 11.93
C VAL A 37 -4.88 2.08 10.92
N PHE A 38 -3.55 1.93 11.01
CA PHE A 38 -2.61 2.53 10.06
C PHE A 38 -2.70 1.95 8.65
N LEU A 39 -3.24 0.73 8.49
CA LEU A 39 -3.47 0.12 7.18
C LEU A 39 -4.78 0.60 6.53
N LEU A 40 -5.74 1.06 7.32
CA LEU A 40 -7.05 1.50 6.83
C LEU A 40 -6.98 2.64 5.80
N PRO A 41 -6.32 3.78 6.07
CA PRO A 41 -6.26 4.88 5.11
C PRO A 41 -5.43 4.51 3.86
N LEU A 42 -4.40 3.67 4.03
CA LEU A 42 -3.55 3.23 2.92
C LEU A 42 -4.27 2.29 1.95
N GLY A 43 -5.30 1.58 2.42
CA GLY A 43 -6.08 0.63 1.62
C GLY A 43 -7.38 1.19 1.04
N LEU A 44 -7.72 2.46 1.27
CA LEU A 44 -8.87 3.08 0.61
C LEU A 44 -8.63 3.17 -0.92
N PRO A 45 -9.69 3.03 -1.75
CA PRO A 45 -11.10 2.77 -1.40
C PRO A 45 -11.42 1.27 -1.21
N TRP A 46 -10.45 0.37 -1.42
CA TRP A 46 -10.68 -1.08 -1.43
C TRP A 46 -11.19 -1.62 -0.10
N ASN A 47 -10.75 -1.05 1.02
CA ASN A 47 -11.30 -1.37 2.35
C ASN A 47 -12.82 -1.15 2.41
N TRP A 48 -13.31 -0.05 1.83
CA TRP A 48 -14.73 0.26 1.81
C TRP A 48 -15.53 -0.66 0.87
N LEU A 49 -14.93 -1.06 -0.26
CA LEU A 49 -15.54 -2.05 -1.15
C LEU A 49 -15.60 -3.43 -0.49
N ALA A 50 -14.55 -3.85 0.20
CA ALA A 50 -14.51 -5.12 0.90
C ALA A 50 -15.57 -5.18 2.01
N ASP A 51 -15.69 -4.11 2.79
CA ASP A 51 -16.73 -3.96 3.82
C ASP A 51 -18.14 -4.07 3.22
N LYS A 52 -18.40 -3.34 2.13
CA LYS A 52 -19.68 -3.44 1.39
C LYS A 52 -19.95 -4.81 0.80
N ALA A 53 -18.92 -5.56 0.45
CA ALA A 53 -19.03 -6.93 -0.07
C ALA A 53 -19.21 -7.97 1.03
N GLY A 54 -19.24 -7.58 2.30
CA GLY A 54 -19.30 -8.50 3.44
C GLY A 54 -17.98 -9.24 3.70
N LEU A 55 -16.88 -8.81 3.08
CA LEU A 55 -15.54 -9.34 3.31
C LEU A 55 -14.99 -8.66 4.56
N GLY A 56 -15.40 -9.15 5.72
CA GLY A 56 -14.91 -8.68 7.03
C GLY A 56 -13.55 -9.27 7.42
N GLY A 57 -13.04 -8.83 8.57
CA GLY A 57 -11.81 -9.34 9.17
C GLY A 57 -10.53 -8.59 8.79
N PRO A 58 -9.37 -9.07 9.26
CA PRO A 58 -8.09 -8.35 9.10
C PRO A 58 -7.48 -8.49 7.69
N ILE A 59 -7.82 -9.55 6.96
CA ILE A 59 -7.22 -9.84 5.64
C ILE A 59 -7.49 -8.71 4.63
N PRO A 60 -8.74 -8.22 4.43
CA PRO A 60 -9.01 -7.10 3.55
C PRO A 60 -8.18 -5.86 3.88
N ALA A 61 -8.05 -5.51 5.17
CA ALA A 61 -7.27 -4.35 5.62
C ALA A 61 -5.77 -4.47 5.27
N ILE A 62 -5.23 -5.70 5.28
CA ILE A 62 -3.83 -5.98 4.91
C ILE A 62 -3.67 -5.98 3.38
N VAL A 63 -4.60 -6.58 2.64
CA VAL A 63 -4.48 -6.74 1.17
C VAL A 63 -4.79 -5.45 0.42
N ALA A 64 -5.69 -4.63 0.93
CA ALA A 64 -6.14 -3.41 0.27
C ALA A 64 -4.99 -2.41 -0.07
N PRO A 65 -4.05 -2.09 0.85
CA PRO A 65 -2.87 -1.29 0.51
C PRO A 65 -2.00 -1.91 -0.59
N ALA A 66 -1.92 -3.25 -0.68
CA ALA A 66 -1.16 -3.93 -1.71
C ALA A 66 -1.76 -3.70 -3.11
N ILE A 67 -3.09 -3.56 -3.22
CA ILE A 67 -3.76 -3.21 -4.48
C ILE A 67 -3.32 -1.81 -4.93
N ASN A 68 -3.31 -0.83 -4.02
CA ASN A 68 -2.83 0.52 -4.30
C ASN A 68 -1.36 0.53 -4.73
N LEU A 69 -0.52 -0.24 -4.07
CA LEU A 69 0.88 -0.41 -4.46
C LEU A 69 1.02 -0.99 -5.86
N ALA A 70 0.25 -2.03 -6.20
CA ALA A 70 0.26 -2.64 -7.53
C ALA A 70 -0.12 -1.62 -8.63
N ILE A 71 -1.16 -0.82 -8.40
CA ILE A 71 -1.59 0.25 -9.31
C ILE A 71 -0.48 1.29 -9.50
N LEU A 72 0.13 1.75 -8.40
CA LEU A 72 1.22 2.72 -8.44
C LEU A 72 2.43 2.18 -9.21
N LEU A 73 2.83 0.93 -8.96
CA LEU A 73 3.93 0.29 -9.67
C LEU A 73 3.63 0.15 -11.17
N PHE A 74 2.40 -0.24 -11.52
CA PHE A 74 1.97 -0.35 -12.91
C PHE A 74 2.02 1.02 -13.61
N ALA A 75 1.45 2.07 -13.00
CA ALA A 75 1.50 3.43 -13.51
C ALA A 75 2.94 3.94 -13.65
N CYS A 76 3.78 3.76 -12.61
CA CYS A 76 5.20 4.09 -12.60
C CYS A 76 5.94 3.39 -13.78
N ARG A 77 5.65 2.11 -14.07
CA ARG A 77 6.23 1.37 -15.21
C ARG A 77 5.73 1.86 -16.56
N CYS A 78 4.42 2.11 -16.70
CA CYS A 78 3.81 2.60 -17.95
C CYS A 78 4.33 3.99 -18.33
N CYS A 79 4.40 4.93 -17.38
CA CYS A 79 4.93 6.27 -17.62
C CYS A 79 6.40 6.24 -18.05
N ARG A 80 7.23 5.38 -17.44
CA ARG A 80 8.64 5.22 -17.83
C ARG A 80 8.78 4.72 -19.27
N ARG A 81 7.99 3.70 -19.66
CA ARG A 81 7.98 3.16 -21.02
C ARG A 81 7.55 4.20 -22.06
N ARG A 82 6.49 4.98 -21.76
CA ARG A 82 6.01 6.05 -22.66
C ARG A 82 7.06 7.15 -22.84
N ARG A 83 7.75 7.55 -21.77
CA ARG A 83 8.81 8.57 -21.84
C ARG A 83 9.99 8.11 -22.70
N ALA A 84 10.43 6.86 -22.55
CA ALA A 84 11.49 6.30 -23.38
C ALA A 84 11.12 6.27 -24.86
N ARG A 85 9.89 5.85 -25.20
CA ARG A 85 9.40 5.86 -26.59
C ARG A 85 9.34 7.27 -27.19
N LYS A 86 8.87 8.27 -26.44
CA LYS A 86 8.81 9.66 -26.93
C LYS A 86 10.19 10.24 -27.23
N LEU A 87 11.21 9.88 -26.44
CA LEU A 87 12.58 10.34 -26.67
C LEU A 87 13.20 9.69 -27.91
N ALA A 88 12.89 8.42 -28.19
CA ALA A 88 13.34 7.75 -29.41
C ALA A 88 12.75 8.43 -30.67
N LEU A 89 11.44 8.68 -30.70
CA LEU A 89 10.76 9.35 -31.82
C LEU A 89 11.19 10.81 -32.06
N ALA A 90 11.82 11.46 -31.08
CA ALA A 90 12.32 12.83 -31.22
C ALA A 90 13.80 12.88 -31.64
N ALA A 91 14.46 11.72 -31.69
CA ALA A 91 15.85 11.57 -32.14
C ALA A 91 15.95 11.08 -33.59
N ASP A 92 14.83 10.68 -34.20
CA ASP A 92 14.64 10.36 -35.61
C ASP A 92 14.14 11.60 -36.39
#